data_AF-A0A353D3Z4-F1
#
_entry.id   AF-A0A353D3Z4-F1
#
_cell.length_a   1.000
_cell.length_b   1.000
_cell.length_c   1.000
_cell.angle_alpha   90.00
_cell.angle_beta   90.00
_cell.angle_gamma   90.00
#
_symmetry.space_group_name_H-M   'P 1'
#
loop_
_entity.id
_entity.type
_entity.pdbx_description
1 polymer ?
#
loop_
_entity_poly.entity_id
_entity_poly.type
_entity_poly.pdbx_seq_one_letter_code
_entity_poly.pdbx_strand_id
1 'polypeptide(L)'
;MNFNKREIMYKLVTASIFTAVTLSGTVSTVWADTSLSGKEIKQMISGNTTTGERMKRAHEQESLSKGVIFKTYFKANGQFVEKGDAFGPARGSSFAKHGVWRVKKNKLCFTYSDSIRNKGKQMCSKVTRKDNGVYHLIDGKGKVNRVWKKIQPGNPYNLK
;
A
#
# COMPACT_ATOMS: atom_id res chain seq x y z
N MET A 1 53.31 -61.79 -43.73
CA MET A 1 52.36 -60.78 -44.25
C MET A 1 51.34 -60.47 -43.17
N ASN A 2 51.19 -59.17 -42.88
CA ASN A 2 50.15 -58.47 -42.13
C ASN A 2 49.99 -58.58 -40.59
N PHE A 3 50.23 -57.41 -40.00
CA PHE A 3 49.98 -56.86 -38.67
C PHE A 3 48.49 -56.68 -38.31
N ASN A 4 48.17 -56.81 -37.01
CA ASN A 4 47.42 -55.84 -36.15
C ASN A 4 46.83 -56.62 -34.96
N LYS A 5 47.32 -56.53 -33.71
CA LYS A 5 47.29 -55.42 -32.74
C LYS A 5 45.87 -54.91 -32.42
N ARG A 6 45.37 -55.24 -31.22
CA ARG A 6 44.67 -54.33 -30.28
C ARG A 6 44.48 -54.98 -28.90
N GLU A 7 45.09 -54.33 -27.91
CA GLU A 7 44.83 -54.46 -26.48
C GLU A 7 43.57 -53.67 -26.06
N ILE A 8 43.24 -53.74 -24.75
CA ILE A 8 42.64 -52.73 -23.83
C ILE A 8 41.55 -53.42 -22.98
N MET A 9 41.82 -53.84 -21.74
CA MET A 9 41.89 -53.12 -20.44
C MET A 9 40.58 -52.49 -19.93
N TYR A 10 40.14 -53.04 -18.77
CA TYR A 10 39.45 -52.49 -17.59
C TYR A 10 38.27 -51.49 -17.74
N LYS A 11 37.25 -51.65 -16.87
CA LYS A 11 36.94 -50.64 -15.85
C LYS A 11 36.02 -51.13 -14.72
N LEU A 12 36.60 -51.07 -13.52
CA LEU A 12 36.01 -51.13 -12.20
C LEU A 12 34.96 -50.01 -12.06
N VAL A 13 33.76 -50.32 -11.61
CA VAL A 13 32.73 -49.31 -11.29
C VAL A 13 32.93 -48.90 -9.83
N THR A 14 33.56 -47.75 -9.60
CA THR A 14 33.63 -47.09 -8.30
C THR A 14 32.35 -46.28 -8.06
N ALA A 15 31.56 -46.70 -7.07
CA ALA A 15 30.39 -45.97 -6.62
C ALA A 15 30.80 -44.86 -5.63
N SER A 16 30.65 -43.60 -6.04
CA SER A 16 30.87 -42.43 -5.18
C SER A 16 29.66 -42.19 -4.29
N ILE A 17 29.84 -42.28 -2.97
CA ILE A 17 28.85 -41.90 -1.96
C ILE A 17 28.92 -40.38 -1.79
N PHE A 18 27.86 -39.67 -2.17
CA PHE A 18 27.71 -38.24 -1.88
C PHE A 18 27.10 -38.05 -0.48
N THR A 19 27.90 -37.52 0.44
CA THR A 19 27.44 -37.09 1.77
C THR A 19 26.79 -35.71 1.66
N ALA A 20 25.47 -35.64 1.88
CA ALA A 20 24.73 -34.37 1.91
C ALA A 20 24.96 -33.67 3.26
N VAL A 21 25.63 -32.52 3.24
CA VAL A 21 25.78 -31.62 4.39
C VAL A 21 24.55 -30.73 4.47
N THR A 22 23.65 -30.99 5.43
CA THR A 22 22.56 -30.07 5.76
C THR A 22 23.12 -28.88 6.56
N LEU A 23 23.34 -27.75 5.89
CA LEU A 23 23.55 -26.47 6.56
C LEU A 23 22.22 -25.98 7.14
N SER A 24 22.09 -26.07 8.46
CA SER A 24 21.07 -25.36 9.24
C SER A 24 21.39 -23.86 9.25
N GLY A 25 21.00 -23.15 8.19
CA GLY A 25 21.05 -21.70 8.15
C GLY A 25 19.99 -21.09 9.06
N THR A 26 20.40 -20.31 10.05
CA THR A 26 19.52 -19.45 10.84
C THR A 26 18.82 -18.46 9.89
N VAL A 27 17.52 -18.68 9.66
CA VAL A 27 16.67 -17.73 8.93
C VAL A 27 16.41 -16.55 9.87
N SER A 28 17.24 -15.53 9.79
CA SER A 28 16.96 -14.24 10.41
C SER A 28 15.64 -13.72 9.85
N THR A 29 14.58 -13.76 10.65
CA THR A 29 13.30 -13.12 10.31
C THR A 29 13.50 -11.62 10.33
N VAL A 30 14.02 -11.07 9.24
CA VAL A 30 14.00 -9.64 8.96
C VAL A 30 12.53 -9.26 8.92
N TRP A 31 12.05 -8.52 9.93
CA TRP A 31 10.73 -7.92 9.92
C TRP A 31 10.71 -6.96 8.73
N ALA A 32 10.14 -7.43 7.61
CA ALA A 32 10.07 -6.63 6.39
C ALA A 32 9.41 -5.29 6.72
N ASP A 33 10.09 -4.18 6.38
CA ASP A 33 9.48 -2.86 6.51
C ASP A 33 8.22 -2.84 5.63
N THR A 34 7.05 -2.89 6.27
CA THR A 34 5.74 -2.94 5.59
C THR A 34 5.35 -1.61 4.95
N SER A 35 6.27 -0.64 4.96
CA SER A 35 6.10 0.67 4.39
C SER A 35 6.26 0.65 2.88
N LEU A 36 5.27 1.18 2.17
CA LEU A 36 5.33 1.25 0.72
C LEU A 36 6.31 2.34 0.27
N SER A 37 7.11 1.99 -0.74
CA SER A 37 7.91 2.94 -1.50
C SER A 37 7.03 3.92 -2.27
N GLY A 38 7.62 5.03 -2.71
CA GLY A 38 6.89 6.00 -3.52
C GLY A 38 6.37 5.43 -4.85
N LYS A 39 7.10 4.49 -5.45
CA LYS A 39 6.70 3.82 -6.70
C LYS A 39 5.47 2.95 -6.47
N GLU A 40 5.49 2.12 -5.42
CA GLU A 40 4.36 1.26 -5.05
C GLU A 40 3.12 2.07 -4.74
N ILE A 41 3.24 3.16 -3.96
CA ILE A 41 2.12 4.07 -3.67
C ILE A 41 1.51 4.59 -4.97
N LYS A 42 2.34 5.12 -5.88
CA LYS A 42 1.86 5.71 -7.13
C LYS A 42 1.18 4.67 -8.02
N GLN A 43 1.79 3.51 -8.19
CA GLN A 43 1.26 2.42 -9.02
C GLN A 43 -0.05 1.87 -8.46
N MET A 44 -0.17 1.81 -7.14
CA MET A 44 -1.36 1.30 -6.45
C MET A 44 -2.57 2.22 -6.60
N ILE A 45 -2.40 3.55 -6.53
CA ILE A 45 -3.54 4.48 -6.50
C ILE A 45 -3.78 5.23 -7.80
N SER A 46 -2.79 5.39 -8.68
CA SER A 46 -2.93 6.18 -9.92
C SER A 46 -3.99 5.56 -10.84
N GLY A 47 -5.09 6.28 -11.05
CA GLY A 47 -6.24 5.81 -11.83
C GLY A 47 -7.21 4.91 -11.07
N ASN A 48 -7.08 4.81 -9.73
CA ASN A 48 -7.84 3.89 -8.91
C ASN A 48 -8.61 4.61 -7.79
N THR A 49 -9.58 3.90 -7.21
CA THR A 49 -10.38 4.37 -6.09
C THR A 49 -10.03 3.63 -4.80
N THR A 50 -9.74 4.37 -3.73
CA THR A 50 -9.61 3.79 -2.39
C THR A 50 -10.88 4.00 -1.58
N THR A 51 -11.27 2.99 -0.82
CA THR A 51 -12.35 3.08 0.17
C THR A 51 -11.76 2.84 1.54
N GLY A 52 -12.16 3.63 2.51
CA GLY A 52 -11.53 3.62 3.82
C GLY A 52 -12.32 4.35 4.89
N GLU A 53 -11.68 4.52 6.03
CA GLU A 53 -12.24 5.27 7.15
C GLU A 53 -11.22 6.23 7.76
N ARG A 54 -11.73 7.31 8.35
CA ARG A 54 -10.96 8.25 9.17
C ARG A 54 -11.79 8.69 10.36
N MET A 55 -11.12 9.03 11.45
CA MET A 55 -11.79 9.65 12.59
C MET A 55 -12.09 11.12 12.28
N LYS A 56 -13.35 11.55 12.49
CA LYS A 56 -13.67 12.98 12.54
C LYS A 56 -13.03 13.52 13.82
N ARG A 57 -12.12 14.50 13.71
CA ARG A 57 -11.69 15.25 14.89
C ARG A 57 -12.94 15.95 15.44
N ALA A 58 -13.41 15.54 16.61
CA ALA A 58 -14.45 16.27 17.33
C ALA A 58 -13.97 17.71 17.50
N HIS A 59 -14.72 18.66 16.98
CA HIS A 59 -14.63 20.03 17.48
C HIS A 59 -15.58 20.03 18.68
N GLU A 60 -15.06 20.38 19.85
CA GLU A 60 -15.81 20.78 21.05
C GLU A 60 -17.19 20.14 21.23
N GLN A 61 -17.22 19.13 22.11
CA GLN A 61 -18.37 18.50 22.78
C GLN A 61 -18.27 16.98 22.68
N GLU A 62 -18.55 16.34 23.81
CA GLU A 62 -18.41 14.92 24.18
C GLU A 62 -19.24 13.93 23.34
N SER A 63 -19.40 14.17 22.05
CA SER A 63 -20.05 13.24 21.15
C SER A 63 -19.03 12.29 20.52
N LEU A 64 -19.13 11.02 20.91
CA LEU A 64 -18.56 9.81 20.30
C LEU A 64 -17.85 10.08 18.96
N SER A 65 -16.54 9.79 18.90
CA SER A 65 -15.72 9.89 17.70
C SER A 65 -16.38 9.17 16.51
N LYS A 66 -17.15 9.90 15.70
CA LYS A 66 -17.82 9.36 14.52
C LYS A 66 -16.76 9.09 13.46
N GLY A 67 -16.57 7.82 13.12
CA GLY A 67 -15.86 7.43 11.91
C GLY A 67 -16.51 8.10 10.69
N VAL A 68 -15.71 8.40 9.69
CA VAL A 68 -16.19 8.84 8.37
C VAL A 68 -15.68 7.81 7.38
N ILE A 69 -16.59 7.05 6.78
CA ILE A 69 -16.23 6.24 5.62
C ILE A 69 -15.99 7.21 4.47
N PHE A 70 -14.93 7.00 3.71
CA PHE A 70 -14.65 7.78 2.53
C PHE A 70 -14.37 6.91 1.33
N LYS A 71 -14.62 7.48 0.16
CA LYS A 71 -14.17 6.99 -1.14
C LYS A 71 -13.32 8.08 -1.76
N THR A 72 -12.13 7.74 -2.26
CA THR A 72 -11.23 8.67 -2.91
C THR A 72 -10.81 8.13 -4.26
N TYR A 73 -11.17 8.82 -5.34
CA TYR A 73 -10.69 8.50 -6.69
C TYR A 73 -9.45 9.35 -6.98
N PHE A 74 -8.33 8.68 -7.27
CA PHE A 74 -7.04 9.29 -7.60
C PHE A 74 -6.85 9.28 -9.11
N LYS A 75 -7.07 10.41 -9.78
CA LYS A 75 -6.80 10.54 -11.22
C LYS A 75 -5.29 10.45 -11.47
N ALA A 76 -4.91 9.83 -12.58
CA ALA A 76 -3.49 9.65 -12.94
C ALA A 76 -2.73 10.97 -13.14
N ASN A 77 -3.44 12.06 -13.45
CA ASN A 77 -2.88 13.41 -13.61
C ASN A 77 -2.55 14.11 -12.28
N GLY A 78 -2.68 13.44 -11.13
CA GLY A 78 -2.39 14.03 -9.83
C GLY A 78 -3.57 14.76 -9.18
N GLN A 79 -4.77 14.73 -9.76
CA GLN A 79 -5.98 15.22 -9.10
C GLN A 79 -6.67 14.09 -8.32
N PHE A 80 -7.43 14.42 -7.28
CA PHE A 80 -8.30 13.45 -6.63
C PHE A 80 -9.64 14.07 -6.22
N VAL A 81 -10.63 13.20 -6.06
CA VAL A 81 -11.96 13.53 -5.53
C VAL A 81 -12.24 12.61 -4.35
N GLU A 82 -12.57 13.17 -3.20
CA GLU A 82 -12.94 12.43 -1.99
C GLU A 82 -14.39 12.73 -1.60
N LYS A 83 -15.19 11.68 -1.40
CA LYS A 83 -16.53 11.77 -0.83
C LYS A 83 -16.56 11.04 0.50
N GLY A 84 -17.08 11.68 1.55
CA GLY A 84 -17.16 11.13 2.90
C GLY A 84 -18.60 10.95 3.36
N ASP A 85 -18.95 9.75 3.81
CA ASP A 85 -20.25 9.41 4.38
C ASP A 85 -20.11 9.40 5.92
N ALA A 86 -20.79 10.33 6.60
CA ALA A 86 -20.76 10.42 8.06
C ALA A 86 -21.74 9.42 8.69
N PHE A 87 -21.33 8.72 9.74
CA PHE A 87 -22.25 7.90 10.54
C PHE A 87 -23.17 8.79 11.42
N GLY A 88 -24.49 8.56 11.38
CA GLY A 88 -25.47 9.12 12.33
C GLY A 88 -26.66 9.88 11.71
N PRO A 89 -27.66 10.28 12.53
CA PRO A 89 -28.94 10.86 12.08
C PRO A 89 -28.81 12.25 11.46
N ALA A 90 -27.73 12.98 11.73
CA ALA A 90 -27.41 14.23 11.05
C ALA A 90 -26.80 13.93 9.67
N ARG A 91 -27.65 13.52 8.73
CA ARG A 91 -27.33 13.36 7.30
C ARG A 91 -27.09 14.73 6.66
N GLY A 92 -26.00 15.40 7.03
CA GLY A 92 -25.46 16.47 6.19
C GLY A 92 -25.11 15.87 4.83
N SER A 93 -25.49 16.54 3.75
CA SER A 93 -25.19 16.13 2.38
C SER A 93 -23.69 15.84 2.24
N SER A 94 -23.37 14.63 1.77
CA SER A 94 -21.99 14.24 1.48
C SER A 94 -21.50 15.01 0.25
N PHE A 95 -20.81 16.13 0.47
CA PHE A 95 -20.18 16.90 -0.60
C PHE A 95 -18.82 16.31 -0.95
N ALA A 96 -18.56 16.20 -2.25
CA ALA A 96 -17.26 15.83 -2.77
C ALA A 96 -16.24 16.94 -2.45
N LYS A 97 -15.03 16.52 -2.08
CA LYS A 97 -13.88 17.37 -1.84
C LYS A 97 -12.83 17.13 -2.91
N HIS A 98 -12.31 18.18 -3.49
CA HIS A 98 -11.38 18.14 -4.58
C HIS A 98 -9.98 18.51 -4.11
N GLY A 99 -8.98 17.92 -4.76
CA GLY A 99 -7.61 18.20 -4.40
C GLY A 99 -6.61 17.66 -5.38
N VAL A 100 -5.35 17.83 -4.99
CA VAL A 100 -4.20 17.28 -5.71
C VAL A 100 -3.44 16.32 -4.80
N TRP A 101 -2.96 15.24 -5.39
CA TRP A 101 -2.12 14.25 -4.74
C TRP A 101 -0.77 14.15 -5.44
N ARG A 102 0.27 13.86 -4.66
CA ARG A 102 1.61 13.58 -5.16
C ARG A 102 2.37 12.70 -4.19
N VAL A 103 3.38 12.00 -4.69
CA VAL A 103 4.31 11.26 -3.85
C VAL A 103 5.58 12.08 -3.67
N LYS A 104 6.02 12.29 -2.41
CA LYS A 104 7.26 13.00 -2.07
C LYS A 104 7.98 12.26 -0.95
N LYS A 105 9.26 11.89 -1.16
CA LYS A 105 10.09 11.18 -0.16
C LYS A 105 9.37 9.96 0.45
N ASN A 106 8.85 9.06 -0.40
CA ASN A 106 8.08 7.86 0.00
C ASN A 106 6.83 8.13 0.85
N LYS A 107 6.29 9.34 0.78
CA LYS A 107 5.03 9.72 1.44
C LYS A 107 4.01 10.16 0.42
N LEU A 108 2.76 9.84 0.67
CA LEU A 108 1.63 10.34 -0.09
C LEU A 108 1.19 11.68 0.49
N CYS A 109 1.22 12.72 -0.33
CA CYS A 109 0.86 14.07 0.05
C CYS A 109 -0.42 14.51 -0.68
N PHE A 110 -1.31 15.17 0.05
CA PHE A 110 -2.56 15.72 -0.47
C PHE A 110 -2.69 17.20 -0.13
N THR A 111 -3.35 17.94 -1.01
CA THR A 111 -3.83 19.30 -0.75
C THR A 111 -5.27 19.38 -1.21
N TYR A 112 -6.15 19.97 -0.40
CA TYR A 112 -7.54 20.21 -0.77
C TYR A 112 -7.72 21.63 -1.28
N SER A 113 -8.48 21.81 -2.37
CA SER A 113 -8.78 23.13 -2.94
C SER A 113 -10.05 23.75 -2.33
N ASP A 114 -10.97 22.92 -1.84
CA ASP A 114 -12.31 23.31 -1.41
C ASP A 114 -12.60 22.99 0.08
N SER A 115 -11.60 22.52 0.82
CA SER A 115 -11.75 22.24 2.26
C SER A 115 -11.71 23.52 3.08
N ILE A 116 -12.83 23.90 3.73
CA ILE A 116 -12.92 25.08 4.62
C ILE A 116 -11.74 25.17 5.61
N ARG A 117 -11.34 24.04 6.22
CA ARG A 117 -10.31 24.01 7.27
C ARG A 117 -8.89 23.72 6.79
N ASN A 118 -8.74 23.13 5.60
CA ASN A 118 -7.44 22.64 5.11
C ASN A 118 -7.13 23.12 3.69
N LYS A 119 -7.80 24.18 3.22
CA LYS A 119 -7.60 24.75 1.89
C LYS A 119 -6.11 25.09 1.71
N GLY A 120 -5.50 24.56 0.65
CA GLY A 120 -4.09 24.80 0.34
C GLY A 120 -3.08 24.11 1.26
N LYS A 121 -3.50 23.54 2.39
CA LYS A 121 -2.59 22.87 3.33
C LYS A 121 -2.18 21.49 2.81
N GLN A 122 -0.88 21.31 2.62
CA GLN A 122 -0.31 20.02 2.28
C GLN A 122 -0.26 19.10 3.51
N MET A 123 -0.79 17.89 3.36
CA MET A 123 -0.75 16.83 4.37
C MET A 123 -0.08 15.59 3.78
N CYS A 124 1.04 15.17 4.36
CA CYS A 124 1.78 14.01 3.91
C CYS A 124 1.64 12.86 4.91
N SER A 125 1.43 11.65 4.40
CA SER A 125 1.31 10.43 5.20
C SER A 125 2.22 9.33 4.66
N LYS A 126 2.85 8.56 5.56
CA LYS A 126 3.53 7.30 5.24
C LYS A 126 2.45 6.24 5.01
N VAL A 127 2.57 5.43 3.97
CA VAL A 127 1.61 4.36 3.67
C VAL A 127 2.24 3.04 4.08
N THR A 128 1.55 2.28 4.93
CA THR A 128 2.06 1.02 5.48
C THR A 128 1.03 -0.08 5.25
N ARG A 129 1.43 -1.17 4.62
CA ARG A 129 0.60 -2.36 4.39
C ARG A 129 0.44 -3.15 5.70
N LYS A 130 -0.73 -3.77 5.89
CA LYS A 130 -1.01 -4.72 6.97
C LYS A 130 -1.34 -6.09 6.39
N ASP A 131 -1.25 -7.12 7.23
CA ASP A 131 -1.35 -8.53 6.80
C ASP A 131 -2.73 -8.91 6.25
N ASN A 132 -3.76 -8.09 6.54
CA ASN A 132 -5.13 -8.26 6.06
C ASN A 132 -5.46 -7.45 4.80
N GLY A 133 -4.45 -6.97 4.06
CA GLY A 133 -4.67 -6.17 2.85
C GLY A 133 -5.17 -4.74 3.10
N VAL A 134 -5.21 -4.31 4.36
CA VAL A 134 -5.49 -2.94 4.76
C VAL A 134 -4.22 -2.10 4.71
N TYR A 135 -4.36 -0.80 4.44
CA TYR A 135 -3.25 0.14 4.46
C TYR A 135 -3.49 1.25 5.48
N HIS A 136 -2.51 1.48 6.35
CA HIS A 136 -2.52 2.59 7.28
C HIS A 136 -1.82 3.79 6.66
N LEU A 137 -2.44 4.96 6.75
CA LEU A 137 -1.82 6.23 6.44
C LEU A 137 -1.44 6.89 7.76
N ILE A 138 -0.14 7.03 7.97
CA ILE A 138 0.46 7.52 9.22
C ILE A 138 0.94 8.95 8.99
N ASP A 139 0.46 9.89 9.80
CA ASP A 139 0.80 11.30 9.69
C ASP A 139 2.24 11.60 10.19
N GLY A 140 2.65 12.87 10.08
CA GLY A 140 3.97 13.31 10.55
C GLY A 140 4.21 13.19 12.06
N LYS A 141 3.17 12.89 12.85
CA LYS A 141 3.25 12.66 14.30
C LYS A 141 3.23 11.16 14.65
N GLY A 142 3.31 10.28 13.65
CA GLY A 142 3.26 8.82 13.87
C GLY A 142 1.85 8.28 14.12
N LYS A 143 0.79 9.08 13.96
CA LYS A 143 -0.59 8.64 14.21
C LYS A 143 -1.26 8.18 12.92
N VAL A 144 -1.98 7.06 12.99
CA VAL A 144 -2.85 6.62 11.88
C VAL A 144 -3.99 7.62 11.73
N ASN A 145 -4.03 8.33 10.61
CA ASN A 145 -5.06 9.33 10.34
C ASN A 145 -6.16 8.81 9.39
N ARG A 146 -5.85 7.79 8.59
CA ARG A 146 -6.75 7.12 7.66
C ARG A 146 -6.37 5.66 7.53
N VAL A 147 -7.37 4.85 7.23
CA VAL A 147 -7.23 3.43 6.94
C VAL A 147 -7.87 3.17 5.58
N TRP A 148 -7.12 2.66 4.61
CA TRP A 148 -7.67 2.16 3.35
C TRP A 148 -7.98 0.68 3.49
N LYS A 149 -9.27 0.34 3.39
CA LYS A 149 -9.77 -1.04 3.49
C LYS A 149 -9.81 -1.73 2.13
N LYS A 150 -9.96 -0.96 1.05
CA LYS A 150 -10.07 -1.51 -0.30
C LYS A 150 -9.49 -0.53 -1.32
N ILE A 151 -8.88 -1.06 -2.37
CA ILE A 151 -8.44 -0.32 -3.55
C ILE A 151 -9.06 -1.01 -4.76
N GLN A 152 -9.75 -0.25 -5.61
CA GLN A 152 -10.50 -0.75 -6.75
C GLN A 152 -10.03 -0.07 -8.03
N PRO A 153 -9.97 -0.80 -9.15
CA PRO A 153 -9.61 -0.21 -10.44
C PRO A 153 -10.62 0.86 -10.86
N GLY A 154 -10.12 1.97 -11.42
CA GLY A 154 -10.96 3.02 -11.99
C GLY A 154 -11.76 3.84 -10.97
N ASN A 155 -12.91 4.34 -11.43
CA ASN A 155 -13.84 5.18 -10.66
C ASN A 155 -15.24 4.54 -10.55
N PRO A 156 -15.38 3.39 -9.85
CA PRO A 156 -16.63 2.63 -9.82
C PRO A 156 -17.79 3.36 -9.13
N TYR A 157 -17.49 4.45 -8.41
CA TYR A 157 -18.49 5.27 -7.71
C TYR A 157 -18.82 6.57 -8.46
N ASN A 158 -18.30 6.76 -9.68
CA ASN A 158 -18.52 7.95 -10.50
C ASN A 158 -18.23 9.26 -9.74
N LEU A 159 -17.15 9.29 -8.94
CA LEU A 159 -16.74 10.47 -8.20
C LEU A 159 -16.32 11.57 -9.18
N LYS A 160 -16.90 12.76 -9.03
CA LYS A 160 -16.67 13.93 -9.89
C LYS A 160 -16.27 15.11 -9.04
#